data_AF-A0A923GF86-F1
#
_entry.id   AF-A0A923GF86-F1
#
_cell.length_a   1.000
_cell.length_b   1.000
_cell.length_c   1.000
_cell.angle_alpha   90.00
_cell.angle_beta   90.00
_cell.angle_gamma   90.00
#
_symmetry.space_group_name_H-M   'P 1'
#
loop_
_entity.id
_entity.type
_entity.pdbx_description
1 polymer ?
#
loop_
_entity_poly.entity_id
_entity_poly.type
_entity_poly.pdbx_seq_one_letter_code
_entity_poly.pdbx_strand_id
1 'polypeptide(L)'
;MSNQSIKTPCVGLCSTVYGDTVCRGCKRFHHEVINWNGYDDDQKRAVWLRLEQLLVQVMMAKLEVFDKNLLRQQLQQRSIRFVEQQSEYCWAYQLIARGARMIRDLEAYGMVLLPEFRDWELPQLRDAIDREFFLLSEAHYQRYIAPAFLKQGMQ
;
A
#
# COMPACT_ATOMS: atom_id res chain seq x y z
N MET A 1 -10.97 27.52 -5.54
CA MET A 1 -11.11 26.15 -5.00
C MET A 1 -9.93 25.35 -5.52
N SER A 2 -8.95 25.05 -4.66
CA SER A 2 -7.72 24.40 -5.08
C SER A 2 -8.04 23.01 -5.61
N ASN A 3 -8.03 22.85 -6.94
CA ASN A 3 -8.25 21.59 -7.64
C ASN A 3 -7.07 20.66 -7.34
N GLN A 4 -7.07 20.06 -6.16
CA GLN A 4 -6.01 19.18 -5.71
C GLN A 4 -6.30 17.80 -6.31
N SER A 5 -5.76 17.57 -7.51
CA SER A 5 -5.91 16.30 -8.21
C SER A 5 -5.44 15.14 -7.33
N ILE A 6 -6.29 14.13 -7.17
CA ILE A 6 -5.94 12.92 -6.42
C ILE A 6 -4.79 12.23 -7.15
N LYS A 7 -3.64 12.13 -6.46
CA LYS A 7 -2.43 11.55 -7.03
C LYS A 7 -2.65 10.07 -7.36
N THR A 8 -1.98 9.62 -8.41
CA THR A 8 -1.95 8.20 -8.76
C THR A 8 -1.15 7.42 -7.71
N PRO A 9 -1.62 6.22 -7.30
CA PRO A 9 -0.84 5.31 -6.45
C PRO A 9 0.26 4.58 -7.23
N CYS A 10 0.45 4.89 -8.53
CA CYS A 10 1.46 4.25 -9.36
C CYS A 10 2.88 4.54 -8.86
N VAL A 11 3.71 3.50 -8.80
CA VAL A 11 5.13 3.57 -8.39
C VAL A 11 6.10 3.48 -9.57
N GLY A 12 5.60 3.57 -10.81
CA GLY A 12 6.43 3.51 -12.02
C GLY A 12 6.82 2.10 -12.48
N LEU A 13 6.40 1.06 -11.75
CA LEU A 13 6.54 -0.34 -12.14
C LEU A 13 5.16 -0.94 -12.44
N CYS A 14 4.94 -1.36 -13.68
CA CYS A 14 3.67 -1.95 -14.10
C CYS A 14 3.88 -3.36 -14.62
N SER A 15 3.18 -4.33 -14.02
CA SER A 15 3.19 -5.72 -14.48
C SER A 15 1.95 -6.10 -15.29
N THR A 16 0.91 -5.25 -15.29
CA THR A 16 -0.34 -5.54 -16.03
C THR A 16 -0.16 -5.48 -17.54
N VAL A 17 0.91 -4.81 -18.02
CA VAL A 17 1.33 -4.85 -19.43
C VAL A 17 1.77 -6.25 -19.87
N TYR A 18 2.13 -7.12 -18.92
CA TYR A 18 2.50 -8.52 -19.15
C TYR A 18 1.36 -9.50 -18.84
N GLY A 19 0.13 -9.01 -18.64
CA GLY A 19 -1.07 -9.84 -18.45
C GLY A 19 -1.51 -10.06 -17.00
N ASP A 20 -0.81 -9.51 -16.00
CA ASP A 20 -1.31 -9.57 -14.62
C ASP A 20 -2.62 -8.77 -14.46
N THR A 21 -3.62 -9.37 -13.80
CA THR A 21 -4.90 -8.69 -13.47
C THR A 21 -4.76 -7.67 -12.34
N VAL A 22 -3.75 -7.85 -11.49
CA VAL A 22 -3.36 -6.94 -10.40
C VAL A 22 -1.91 -6.53 -10.60
N CYS A 23 -1.61 -5.25 -10.50
CA CYS A 23 -0.25 -4.74 -10.69
C CYS A 23 0.66 -5.13 -9.52
N ARG A 24 1.79 -5.80 -9.78
CA ARG A 24 2.79 -6.13 -8.74
C ARG A 24 3.46 -4.90 -8.13
N GLY A 25 3.47 -3.75 -8.81
CA GLY A 25 4.00 -2.50 -8.27
C GLY A 25 3.01 -1.82 -7.34
N CYS A 26 1.92 -1.27 -7.89
CA CYS A 26 0.97 -0.44 -7.15
C CYS A 26 -0.25 -1.19 -6.57
N LYS A 27 -0.36 -2.50 -6.80
CA LYS A 27 -1.47 -3.38 -6.36
C LYS A 27 -2.88 -2.96 -6.82
N ARG A 28 -2.98 -2.00 -7.73
CA ARG A 28 -4.22 -1.68 -8.44
C ARG A 28 -4.61 -2.80 -9.40
N PHE A 29 -5.90 -2.89 -9.66
CA PHE A 29 -6.45 -3.76 -10.69
C PHE A 29 -6.20 -3.19 -12.08
N HIS A 30 -6.09 -4.06 -13.08
CA HIS A 30 -5.75 -3.68 -14.45
C HIS A 30 -6.67 -2.57 -15.02
N HIS A 31 -7.98 -2.72 -14.85
CA HIS A 31 -8.96 -1.73 -15.33
C HIS A 31 -8.83 -0.39 -14.60
N GLU A 32 -8.47 -0.37 -13.31
CA GLU A 32 -8.22 0.87 -12.56
C GLU A 32 -6.94 1.57 -13.05
N VAL A 33 -5.93 0.80 -13.47
CA VAL A 33 -4.69 1.35 -14.01
C VAL A 33 -4.95 2.05 -15.35
N ILE A 34 -5.70 1.40 -16.24
CA ILE A 34 -6.02 1.94 -17.58
C ILE A 34 -6.96 3.14 -17.47
N ASN A 35 -8.03 3.02 -16.68
CA ASN A 35 -9.12 4.00 -16.66
C ASN A 35 -8.88 5.16 -15.68
N TRP A 36 -7.74 5.20 -14.96
CA TRP A 36 -7.47 6.16 -13.89
C TRP A 36 -7.76 7.62 -14.25
N ASN A 37 -7.38 8.05 -15.46
CA ASN A 37 -7.57 9.44 -15.90
C ASN A 37 -9.05 9.77 -16.16
N GLY A 38 -9.86 8.76 -16.48
CA GLY A 38 -11.31 8.88 -16.67
C GLY A 38 -12.13 8.73 -15.39
N TYR A 39 -11.50 8.31 -14.28
CA TYR A 39 -12.20 8.19 -13.01
C TYR A 39 -12.54 9.54 -12.39
N ASP A 40 -13.75 9.64 -11.83
CA ASP A 40 -14.11 10.74 -10.95
C ASP A 40 -13.37 10.64 -9.61
N ASP A 41 -13.54 11.67 -8.76
CA ASP A 41 -12.83 11.73 -7.49
C ASP A 41 -13.27 10.62 -6.52
N ASP A 42 -14.54 10.20 -6.55
CA ASP A 42 -15.06 9.20 -5.64
C ASP A 42 -14.56 7.80 -6.01
N GLN A 43 -14.49 7.49 -7.30
CA GLN A 43 -13.83 6.29 -7.82
C GLN A 43 -12.35 6.27 -7.44
N LYS A 44 -11.62 7.39 -7.60
CA LYS A 44 -10.21 7.48 -7.20
C LYS A 44 -10.03 7.29 -5.69
N ARG A 45 -10.90 7.88 -4.86
CA ARG A 45 -10.91 7.67 -3.40
C ARG A 45 -11.21 6.23 -3.02
N ALA A 46 -12.16 5.58 -3.70
CA ALA A 46 -12.49 4.17 -3.46
C ALA A 46 -11.28 3.24 -3.71
N VAL A 47 -10.53 3.49 -4.79
CA VAL A 47 -9.28 2.75 -5.08
C VAL A 47 -8.26 2.98 -3.95
N TRP A 48 -8.04 4.23 -3.55
CA TRP A 48 -7.10 4.55 -2.46
C TRP A 48 -7.49 3.90 -1.14
N LEU A 49 -8.76 4.00 -0.75
CA LEU A 49 -9.29 3.42 0.47
C LEU A 49 -9.09 1.91 0.50
N ARG A 50 -9.39 1.22 -0.61
CA ARG A 50 -9.14 -0.23 -0.73
C ARG A 50 -7.67 -0.56 -0.56
N LEU A 51 -6.77 0.14 -1.27
CA LEU A 51 -5.33 -0.11 -1.17
C LEU A 51 -4.82 0.12 0.25
N GLU A 52 -5.30 1.17 0.92
CA GLU A 52 -4.99 1.45 2.32
C GLU A 52 -5.46 0.33 3.24
N GLN A 53 -6.73 -0.08 3.16
CA GLN A 53 -7.28 -1.15 3.99
C GLN A 53 -6.49 -2.47 3.86
N LEU A 54 -6.16 -2.86 2.63
CA LEU A 54 -5.40 -4.08 2.37
C LEU A 54 -3.96 -3.99 2.89
N LEU A 55 -3.30 -2.83 2.71
CA LEU A 55 -1.96 -2.61 3.22
C LEU A 55 -1.94 -2.61 4.75
N VAL A 56 -2.87 -1.89 5.39
CA VAL A 56 -3.02 -1.84 6.85
C VAL A 56 -3.18 -3.25 7.40
N GLN A 57 -4.03 -4.08 6.79
CA GLN A 57 -4.22 -5.48 7.21
C GLN A 57 -2.90 -6.28 7.19
N VAL A 58 -2.09 -6.13 6.14
CA VAL A 58 -0.79 -6.82 6.04
C VAL A 58 0.21 -6.29 7.07
N MET A 59 0.23 -4.97 7.29
CA MET A 59 1.16 -4.32 8.21
C MET A 59 0.85 -4.67 9.68
N MET A 60 -0.42 -4.65 10.07
CA MET A 60 -0.87 -5.03 11.42
C MET A 60 -0.51 -6.47 11.78
N ALA A 61 -0.38 -7.35 10.79
CA ALA A 61 0.03 -8.74 11.00
C ALA A 61 1.55 -8.91 11.18
N LYS A 62 2.34 -7.84 11.13
CA LYS A 62 3.82 -7.91 11.16
C LYS A 62 4.49 -6.99 12.17
N LEU A 63 3.91 -5.84 12.41
CA LEU A 63 4.48 -4.84 13.30
C LEU A 63 3.39 -4.10 14.07
N GLU A 64 3.81 -3.46 15.15
CA GLU A 64 3.01 -2.56 15.94
C GLU A 64 3.61 -1.14 15.87
N VAL A 65 2.75 -0.14 15.69
CA VAL A 65 3.12 1.27 15.81
C VAL A 65 2.67 1.74 17.20
N PHE A 66 3.61 1.85 18.13
CA PHE A 66 3.32 2.28 19.51
C PHE A 66 3.42 3.80 19.69
N ASP A 67 4.17 4.50 18.82
CA ASP A 67 4.27 5.97 18.83
C ASP A 67 4.14 6.55 17.42
N LYS A 68 2.90 6.89 17.05
CA LYS A 68 2.57 7.53 15.77
C LYS A 68 3.16 8.93 15.60
N ASN A 69 3.38 9.66 16.70
CA ASN A 69 3.90 11.03 16.64
C ASN A 69 5.39 11.00 16.30
N LEU A 70 6.14 10.09 16.94
CA LEU A 70 7.54 9.84 16.62
C LEU A 70 7.71 9.39 15.17
N LEU A 71 6.89 8.44 14.71
CA LEU A 71 6.89 7.98 13.31
C LEU A 71 6.66 9.14 12.34
N ARG A 72 5.64 9.97 12.59
CA ARG A 72 5.34 11.15 11.77
C ARG A 72 6.51 12.13 11.74
N GLN A 73 7.11 12.42 12.90
CA GLN A 73 8.25 13.32 13.00
C GLN A 73 9.45 12.79 12.19
N GLN A 74 9.74 11.49 12.28
CA GLN A 74 10.82 10.86 11.51
C GLN A 74 10.60 10.95 10.00
N LEU A 75 9.36 10.76 9.54
CA LEU A 75 9.00 10.91 8.12
C LEU A 75 9.23 12.34 7.63
N GLN A 76 8.82 13.33 8.42
CA GLN A 76 9.02 14.76 8.11
C GLN A 76 10.50 15.13 8.09
N GLN A 77 11.26 14.74 9.11
CA GLN A 77 12.70 15.02 9.20
C GLN A 77 13.49 14.45 8.02
N ARG A 78 13.07 13.27 7.51
CA ARG A 78 13.72 12.59 6.38
C ARG A 78 13.12 13.00 5.02
N SER A 79 12.19 13.96 5.01
CA SER A 79 11.49 14.42 3.80
C SER A 79 10.85 13.27 2.99
N ILE A 80 10.39 12.23 3.69
CA ILE A 80 9.67 11.11 3.08
C ILE A 80 8.24 11.58 2.82
N ARG A 81 7.76 11.39 1.59
CA ARG A 81 6.39 11.74 1.21
C ARG A 81 5.41 10.76 1.86
N PHE A 82 4.41 11.28 2.55
CA PHE A 82 3.29 10.52 3.12
C PHE A 82 1.99 11.33 2.98
N VAL A 83 0.85 10.67 3.18
CA VAL A 83 -0.48 11.31 3.20
C VAL A 83 -0.95 11.35 4.65
N GLU A 84 -1.15 12.55 5.19
CA GLU A 84 -1.46 12.75 6.62
C GLU A 84 -2.80 12.15 7.06
N GLN A 85 -3.74 11.94 6.13
CA GLN A 85 -5.03 11.34 6.45
C GLN A 85 -5.01 9.80 6.45
N GLN A 86 -3.93 9.18 5.96
CA GLN A 86 -3.80 7.73 5.96
C GLN A 86 -3.41 7.20 7.33
N SER A 87 -3.67 5.91 7.56
CA SER A 87 -3.20 5.20 8.75
C SER A 87 -1.68 5.27 8.92
N GLU A 88 -1.27 5.28 10.18
CA GLU A 88 0.11 5.12 10.65
C GLU A 88 0.80 3.87 10.08
N TYR A 89 0.05 2.82 9.75
CA TYR A 89 0.61 1.62 9.11
C TYR A 89 1.01 1.88 7.65
N CYS A 90 0.29 2.76 6.93
CA CYS A 90 0.73 3.21 5.61
C CYS A 90 2.01 4.05 5.72
N TRP A 91 2.11 4.88 6.75
CA TRP A 91 3.30 5.68 7.04
C TRP A 91 4.51 4.78 7.37
N ALA A 92 4.31 3.77 8.21
CA ALA A 92 5.29 2.75 8.55
C ALA A 92 5.80 2.03 7.29
N TYR A 93 4.89 1.64 6.40
CA TYR A 93 5.25 1.03 5.13
C TYR A 93 6.08 1.98 4.25
N GLN A 94 5.72 3.26 4.13
CA GLN A 94 6.51 4.23 3.36
C GLN A 94 7.94 4.39 3.90
N LEU A 95 8.09 4.35 5.23
CA LEU A 95 9.40 4.37 5.87
C LEU A 95 10.20 3.12 5.50
N ILE A 96 9.63 1.93 5.67
CA ILE A 96 10.29 0.65 5.38
C ILE A 96 10.62 0.53 3.89
N ALA A 97 9.67 0.84 3.00
CA ALA A 97 9.83 0.72 1.56
C ALA A 97 11.04 1.52 1.01
N ARG A 98 11.31 2.69 1.59
CA ARG A 98 12.40 3.59 1.19
C ARG A 98 13.66 3.44 2.03
N GLY A 99 13.52 3.05 3.29
CA GLY A 99 14.56 3.14 4.30
C GLY A 99 15.07 1.79 4.82
N ALA A 100 14.49 0.65 4.41
CA ALA A 100 14.80 -0.66 4.97
C ALA A 100 16.30 -1.01 5.06
N ARG A 101 17.14 -0.51 4.15
CA ARG A 101 18.59 -0.77 4.17
C ARG A 101 19.39 0.11 5.13
N MET A 102 18.80 1.21 5.60
CA MET A 102 19.47 2.22 6.44
C MET A 102 18.94 2.25 7.88
N ILE A 103 17.76 1.70 8.12
CA ILE A 103 17.14 1.63 9.44
C ILE A 103 17.75 0.45 10.20
N ARG A 104 18.37 0.73 11.35
CA ARG A 104 19.00 -0.29 12.21
C ARG A 104 18.20 -0.57 13.48
N ASP A 105 17.43 0.41 13.90
CA ASP A 105 16.60 0.36 15.10
C ASP A 105 15.23 0.89 14.72
N LEU A 106 14.22 0.02 14.76
CA LEU A 106 12.85 0.35 14.40
C LEU A 106 12.13 1.09 15.55
N GLU A 107 12.54 0.84 16.80
CA GLU A 107 11.95 1.46 17.99
C GLU A 107 12.22 2.97 18.02
N ALA A 108 13.37 3.40 17.49
CA ALA A 108 13.69 4.82 17.26
C ALA A 108 12.70 5.54 16.33
N TYR A 109 11.83 4.81 15.64
CA TYR A 109 10.77 5.33 14.77
C TYR A 109 9.36 5.11 15.34
N GLY A 110 9.24 4.65 16.59
CA GLY A 110 7.95 4.43 17.24
C GLY A 110 7.24 3.15 16.81
N MET A 111 8.00 2.16 16.32
CA MET A 111 7.43 0.89 15.86
C MET A 111 8.28 -0.29 16.33
N VAL A 112 7.66 -1.46 16.45
CA VAL A 112 8.33 -2.70 16.82
C VAL A 112 7.79 -3.86 15.97
N LEU A 113 8.65 -4.80 15.63
CA LEU A 113 8.22 -6.02 14.94
C LEU A 113 7.53 -6.97 15.92
N LEU A 114 6.48 -7.63 15.46
CA LEU A 114 5.82 -8.68 16.24
C LEU A 114 6.81 -9.83 16.53
N PRO A 115 6.59 -10.63 17.60
CA PRO A 115 7.54 -11.65 18.04
C PRO A 115 7.99 -12.61 16.94
N GLU A 116 7.10 -12.97 16.00
CA GLU A 116 7.36 -13.89 14.89
C GLU A 116 8.37 -13.33 13.86
N PHE A 117 8.54 -12.00 13.82
CA PHE A 117 9.38 -11.29 12.86
C PHE A 117 10.56 -10.57 13.50
N ARG A 118 10.78 -10.73 14.81
CA ARG A 118 11.81 -9.96 15.56
C ARG A 118 13.23 -10.13 15.00
N ASP A 119 13.54 -11.31 14.51
CA ASP A 119 14.86 -11.65 13.93
C ASP A 119 14.95 -11.38 12.43
N TRP A 120 13.92 -10.78 11.83
CA TRP A 120 13.89 -10.51 10.39
C TRP A 120 14.59 -9.19 10.07
N GLU A 121 15.42 -9.22 9.04
CA GLU A 121 15.99 -8.03 8.43
C GLU A 121 14.90 -7.20 7.73
N LEU A 122 14.94 -5.86 7.88
CA LEU A 122 13.91 -4.99 7.30
C LEU A 122 13.75 -5.12 5.77
N PRO A 123 14.80 -5.35 4.96
CA PRO A 123 14.63 -5.64 3.54
C PRO A 123 13.83 -6.92 3.28
N GLN A 124 14.06 -7.98 4.07
CA GLN A 124 13.31 -9.22 3.97
C GLN A 124 11.84 -9.00 4.37
N LEU A 125 11.61 -8.25 5.44
CA LEU A 125 10.26 -7.89 5.88
C LEU A 125 9.52 -7.08 4.81
N ARG A 126 10.19 -6.09 4.19
CA ARG A 126 9.63 -5.29 3.10
C ARG A 126 9.16 -6.18 1.95
N ASP A 127 10.02 -7.08 1.50
CA ASP A 127 9.71 -7.95 0.36
C ASP A 127 8.54 -8.90 0.70
N ALA A 128 8.45 -9.37 1.95
CA ALA A 128 7.32 -10.16 2.44
C ALA A 128 6.02 -9.34 2.50
N ILE A 129 6.06 -8.09 2.98
CA ILE A 129 4.91 -7.16 2.94
C ILE A 129 4.44 -6.96 1.51
N ASP A 130 5.35 -6.66 0.58
CA ASP A 130 5.02 -6.41 -0.82
C ASP A 130 4.40 -7.63 -1.49
N ARG A 131 4.87 -8.83 -1.16
CA ARG A 131 4.34 -10.10 -1.64
C ARG A 131 2.95 -10.38 -1.07
N GLU A 132 2.76 -10.24 0.24
CA GLU A 132 1.46 -10.48 0.87
C GLU A 132 0.41 -9.47 0.45
N PHE A 133 0.78 -8.19 0.32
CA PHE A 133 -0.12 -7.16 -0.19
C PHE A 133 -0.55 -7.45 -1.63
N PHE A 134 0.35 -7.98 -2.46
CA PHE A 134 0.00 -8.46 -3.79
C PHE A 134 -1.00 -9.63 -3.74
N LEU A 135 -0.68 -10.69 -3.00
CA LEU A 135 -1.54 -11.89 -2.90
C LEU A 135 -2.92 -11.55 -2.33
N LEU A 136 -2.99 -10.68 -1.32
CA LEU A 136 -4.24 -10.23 -0.74
C LEU A 136 -5.06 -9.41 -1.75
N SER A 137 -4.40 -8.58 -2.55
CA SER A 137 -5.06 -7.81 -3.62
C SER A 137 -5.59 -8.72 -4.73
N GLU A 138 -4.86 -9.77 -5.11
CA GLU A 138 -5.34 -10.79 -6.04
C GLU A 138 -6.56 -11.53 -5.50
N ALA A 139 -6.49 -11.99 -4.24
CA ALA A 139 -7.62 -12.66 -3.58
C ALA A 139 -8.86 -11.75 -3.53
N HIS A 140 -8.68 -10.47 -3.20
CA HIS A 140 -9.75 -9.48 -3.21
C HIS A 140 -10.36 -9.30 -4.59
N TYR A 141 -9.52 -9.19 -5.64
CA TYR A 141 -9.99 -9.09 -7.02
C TYR A 141 -10.84 -10.30 -7.41
N GLN A 142 -10.33 -11.52 -7.18
CA GLN A 142 -11.04 -12.75 -7.55
C GLN A 142 -12.36 -12.92 -6.81
N ARG A 143 -12.42 -12.48 -5.55
CA ARG A 143 -13.62 -12.65 -4.72
C ARG A 143 -14.71 -11.62 -5.02
N TYR A 144 -14.35 -10.37 -5.24
CA TYR A 144 -15.33 -9.27 -5.26
C TYR A 144 -15.47 -8.58 -6.62
N ILE A 145 -14.45 -8.65 -7.47
CA ILE A 145 -14.39 -7.84 -8.68
C ILE A 145 -14.57 -8.70 -9.94
N ALA A 146 -13.84 -9.80 -10.07
CA ALA A 146 -13.99 -10.72 -11.21
C ALA A 146 -15.44 -11.21 -11.39
N PRO A 147 -16.20 -11.58 -10.34
CA PRO A 147 -17.59 -12.00 -10.49
C PRO A 147 -18.52 -10.87 -10.95
N ALA A 148 -18.21 -9.61 -10.60
CA ALA A 148 -19.01 -8.47 -11.02
C ALA A 148 -18.90 -8.24 -12.54
N PHE A 149 -17.70 -8.40 -13.12
CA PHE A 149 -17.50 -8.32 -14.56
C PHE A 149 -18.23 -9.43 -15.32
N LEU A 150 -18.26 -10.65 -14.79
CA LEU A 150 -18.99 -11.76 -15.41
C LEU A 150 -20.50 -11.49 -15.43
N LYS A 151 -21.06 -10.91 -14.36
CA LYS A 151 -22.49 -10.54 -14.33
C LYS A 151 -22.82 -9.42 -15.31
N GLN A 152 -21.92 -8.46 -15.50
CA GLN A 152 -22.11 -7.34 -16.44
C GLN A 152 -21.95 -7.76 -17.91
N GLY A 153 -21.09 -8.74 -18.22
CA GLY A 153 -20.93 -9.26 -19.58
C GLY A 153 -22.01 -10.26 -20.03
N MET A 154 -22.94 -10.62 -19.15
CA MET A 154 -24.11 -11.47 -19.44
C MET A 154 -25.41 -10.66 -19.64
N GLN A 155 -25.31 -9.33 -19.69
CA GLN A 155 -26.39 -8.40 -20.07
C GLN A 155 -26.09 -7.80 -21.43
#